data_AF-A0A1W9WPJ1-F1
#
_entry.id   AF-A0A1W9WPJ1-F1
#
_cell.length_a   1.000
_cell.length_b   1.000
_cell.length_c   1.000
_cell.angle_alpha   90.00
_cell.angle_beta   90.00
_cell.angle_gamma   90.00
#
_symmetry.space_group_name_H-M   'P 1'
#
loop_
_entity.id
_entity.type
_entity.pdbx_description
1 polymer ?
#
loop_
_entity_poly.entity_id
_entity_poly.type
_entity_poly.pdbx_seq_one_letter_code
_entity_poly.pdbx_strand_id
1 'polypeptide(L)'
;MTVLRSLLIFMIVSVFTAGAAFALTEASFDVKNMKNIEINKKCITCHLKENKSLVRQWERSAHAAAKEGQVGCYTCHAANKGDEMGYEHEGAFIKAVLTPNDCAKCHEPEAKGMSVSHHATAGEIMASLDNMLAEVIGGMPTNKANMASGCWQCHGSIVSLKRDKDGKTMRSKTDAPQMDYNTYPNSG
;
A
#
# COMPACT_ATOMS: atom_id res chain seq x y z
N MET A 1 -25.73 -36.41 -9.73
CA MET A 1 -24.81 -36.03 -10.83
C MET A 1 -24.94 -34.57 -11.24
N THR A 2 -26.14 -34.00 -11.30
CA THR A 2 -26.38 -32.58 -11.63
C THR A 2 -25.78 -31.60 -10.61
N VAL A 3 -25.93 -31.85 -9.31
CA VAL A 3 -25.38 -30.99 -8.24
C VAL A 3 -23.85 -30.91 -8.27
N LEU A 4 -23.16 -32.03 -8.50
CA LEU A 4 -21.70 -32.08 -8.59
C LEU A 4 -21.17 -31.34 -9.83
N ARG A 5 -21.94 -31.38 -10.93
CA ARG A 5 -21.62 -30.69 -12.19
C ARG A 5 -21.82 -29.17 -12.05
N SER A 6 -22.87 -28.74 -11.35
CA SER A 6 -23.11 -27.33 -11.03
C SER A 6 -22.05 -26.76 -10.08
N LEU A 7 -21.61 -27.52 -9.08
CA LEU A 7 -20.52 -27.13 -8.18
C LEU A 7 -19.18 -26.99 -8.91
N LEU A 8 -18.84 -27.92 -9.80
CA LEU A 8 -17.62 -27.84 -10.63
C LEU A 8 -17.62 -26.64 -11.57
N ILE A 9 -18.75 -26.34 -12.21
CA ILE A 9 -18.89 -25.17 -13.09
C ILE A 9 -18.75 -23.87 -12.28
N PHE A 10 -19.37 -23.80 -11.10
CA PHE A 10 -19.26 -22.63 -10.22
C PHE A 10 -17.82 -22.42 -9.74
N MET A 11 -17.12 -23.50 -9.39
CA MET A 11 -15.72 -23.45 -8.97
C MET A 11 -14.80 -22.97 -10.11
N ILE A 12 -14.95 -23.52 -11.32
CA ILE A 12 -14.15 -23.11 -12.49
C ILE A 12 -14.41 -21.64 -12.85
N VAL A 13 -15.67 -21.19 -12.85
CA VAL A 13 -16.02 -19.78 -13.13
C VAL A 13 -15.45 -18.84 -12.08
N SER A 14 -15.49 -19.23 -10.79
CA SER A 14 -14.94 -18.42 -9.70
C SER A 14 -13.40 -18.28 -9.78
N VAL A 15 -12.69 -19.33 -10.22
CA VAL A 15 -11.24 -19.30 -10.46
C VAL A 15 -10.88 -18.37 -11.62
N PHE A 16 -11.67 -18.35 -12.70
CA PHE A 16 -11.41 -17.46 -13.84
C PHE A 16 -11.68 -15.98 -13.54
N THR A 17 -12.66 -15.66 -12.69
CA THR A 17 -12.90 -14.26 -12.30
C THR A 17 -11.83 -13.69 -11.38
N ALA A 18 -11.18 -14.53 -10.56
CA ALA A 18 -10.11 -14.09 -9.67
C ALA A 18 -8.80 -13.78 -10.45
N GLY A 19 -8.48 -14.54 -11.50
CA GLY A 19 -7.24 -14.36 -12.27
C GLY A 19 -7.11 -13.00 -12.97
N ALA A 20 -8.21 -12.41 -13.43
CA ALA A 20 -8.20 -11.11 -14.10
C ALA A 20 -7.88 -9.94 -13.16
N ALA A 21 -8.17 -10.07 -11.86
CA ALA A 21 -7.89 -9.03 -10.87
C ALA A 21 -6.41 -8.99 -10.46
N PHE A 22 -5.72 -10.15 -10.45
CA PHE A 22 -4.28 -10.23 -10.14
C PHE A 22 -3.38 -9.78 -11.30
N ALA A 23 -3.80 -10.02 -12.55
CA ALA A 23 -2.98 -9.73 -13.73
C ALA A 23 -2.76 -8.21 -14.00
N LEU A 24 -3.59 -7.33 -13.45
CA LEU A 24 -3.55 -5.89 -13.75
C LEU A 24 -2.40 -5.15 -13.04
N THR A 25 -2.04 -5.54 -11.80
CA THR A 25 -0.86 -4.95 -11.15
C THR A 25 0.43 -5.55 -11.66
N GLU A 26 0.49 -6.84 -11.98
CA GLU A 26 1.71 -7.45 -12.51
C GLU A 26 2.22 -6.70 -13.76
N ALA A 27 1.28 -6.26 -14.61
CA ALA A 27 1.57 -5.44 -15.77
C ALA A 27 2.16 -4.06 -15.44
N SER A 28 1.96 -3.48 -14.25
CA SER A 28 2.50 -2.15 -13.88
C SER A 28 4.00 -2.18 -13.58
N PHE A 29 4.56 -3.33 -13.19
CA PHE A 29 5.98 -3.47 -12.83
C PHE A 29 6.91 -3.59 -14.03
N ASP A 30 6.35 -3.87 -15.21
CA ASP A 30 7.11 -3.80 -16.45
C ASP A 30 7.46 -2.32 -16.75
N VAL A 31 8.69 -1.94 -16.38
CA VAL A 31 9.26 -0.61 -16.58
C VAL A 31 9.46 -0.26 -18.06
N LYS A 32 9.42 -1.25 -18.96
CA LYS A 32 9.55 -1.06 -20.42
C LYS A 32 8.19 -0.99 -21.11
N ASN A 33 7.10 -1.29 -20.40
CA ASN A 33 5.75 -1.22 -20.96
C ASN A 33 5.39 0.21 -21.35
N MET A 34 5.08 0.43 -22.63
CA MET A 34 4.78 1.75 -23.17
C MET A 34 3.57 2.42 -22.49
N LYS A 35 2.54 1.67 -22.10
CA LYS A 35 1.38 2.24 -21.40
C LYS A 35 1.78 2.76 -20.02
N ASN A 36 2.61 2.01 -19.28
CA ASN A 36 3.10 2.47 -17.97
C ASN A 36 3.99 3.70 -18.11
N ILE A 37 4.86 3.74 -19.11
CA ILE A 37 5.71 4.91 -19.41
C ILE A 37 4.84 6.15 -19.67
N GLU A 38 3.77 6.03 -20.46
CA GLU A 38 2.86 7.15 -20.73
C GLU A 38 2.07 7.59 -19.49
N ILE A 39 1.63 6.66 -18.64
CA ILE A 39 1.00 7.01 -17.35
C ILE A 39 2.02 7.72 -16.45
N ASN A 40 3.24 7.20 -16.33
CA ASN A 40 4.31 7.81 -15.53
C ASN A 40 4.61 9.24 -15.99
N LYS A 41 4.68 9.49 -17.30
CA LYS A 41 4.84 10.85 -17.83
C LYS A 41 3.72 11.78 -17.36
N LYS A 42 2.46 11.34 -17.42
CA LYS A 42 1.31 12.12 -16.92
C LYS A 42 1.42 12.41 -15.43
N CYS A 43 1.76 11.40 -14.63
CA CYS A 43 1.99 11.56 -13.18
C CYS A 43 3.07 12.62 -12.92
N ILE A 44 4.24 12.49 -13.56
CA ILE A 44 5.37 13.40 -13.41
C ILE A 44 4.98 14.83 -13.83
N THR A 45 4.35 15.00 -15.00
CA THR A 45 3.97 16.32 -15.50
C THR A 45 2.98 17.03 -14.57
N CYS A 46 1.94 16.33 -14.11
CA CYS A 46 0.97 16.92 -13.18
C CYS A 46 1.61 17.22 -11.82
N HIS A 47 2.35 16.27 -11.24
CA HIS A 47 2.97 16.45 -9.93
C HIS A 47 4.14 17.43 -9.93
N LEU A 48 4.78 17.72 -11.07
CA LEU A 48 5.74 18.84 -11.17
C LEU A 48 5.07 20.20 -10.90
N LYS A 49 3.77 20.31 -11.20
CA LYS A 49 2.96 21.50 -10.95
C LYS A 49 2.37 21.49 -9.54
N GLU A 50 1.74 20.39 -9.14
CA GLU A 50 1.00 20.32 -7.88
C GLU A 50 1.90 20.04 -6.66
N ASN A 51 2.94 19.19 -6.81
CA ASN A 51 3.79 18.72 -5.71
C ASN A 51 5.24 18.51 -6.16
N LYS A 52 5.89 19.59 -6.58
CA LYS A 52 7.22 19.56 -7.23
C LYS A 52 8.29 18.83 -6.43
N SER A 53 8.27 18.92 -5.10
CA SER A 53 9.26 18.29 -4.22
C SER A 53 9.29 16.77 -4.36
N LEU A 54 8.12 16.12 -4.49
CA LEU A 54 8.02 14.67 -4.66
C LEU A 54 8.73 14.21 -5.94
N VAL A 55 8.46 14.90 -7.05
CA VAL A 55 9.11 14.58 -8.33
C VAL A 55 10.61 14.78 -8.24
N ARG A 56 11.08 15.89 -7.63
CA ARG A 56 12.52 16.14 -7.49
C ARG A 56 13.23 15.14 -6.58
N GLN A 57 12.55 14.60 -5.57
CA GLN A 57 13.09 13.52 -4.75
C GLN A 57 13.20 12.23 -5.57
N TRP A 58 12.16 11.86 -6.31
CA TRP A 58 12.18 10.70 -7.19
C TRP A 58 13.27 10.81 -8.27
N GLU A 59 13.39 11.95 -8.96
CA GLU A 59 14.40 12.18 -10.02
C GLU A 59 15.84 11.95 -9.53
N ARG A 60 16.11 12.16 -8.23
CA ARG A 60 17.44 11.98 -7.61
C ARG A 60 17.66 10.56 -7.07
N SER A 61 16.66 9.68 -7.17
CA SER A 61 16.73 8.32 -6.64
C SER A 61 17.35 7.34 -7.65
N ALA A 62 17.88 6.23 -7.14
CA ALA A 62 18.34 5.12 -7.99
C ALA A 62 17.19 4.52 -8.83
N HIS A 63 15.95 4.58 -8.35
CA HIS A 63 14.76 4.12 -9.08
C HIS A 63 14.51 4.92 -10.36
N ALA A 64 14.73 6.23 -10.36
CA ALA A 64 14.64 7.05 -11.57
C ALA A 64 15.81 6.82 -12.55
N ALA A 65 16.97 6.38 -12.03
CA ALA A 65 18.19 6.12 -12.79
C ALA A 65 18.41 4.62 -13.13
N ALA A 66 17.43 3.76 -12.86
CA ALA A 66 17.54 2.32 -13.07
C ALA A 66 17.82 1.99 -14.54
N LYS A 67 18.73 1.05 -14.79
CA LYS A 67 19.28 0.76 -16.13
C LYS A 67 18.30 0.03 -17.02
N GLU A 68 17.40 -0.74 -16.42
CA GLU A 68 16.40 -1.57 -17.07
C GLU A 68 15.20 -0.75 -17.55
N GLY A 69 15.04 0.46 -17.01
CA GLY A 69 13.92 1.35 -17.21
C GLY A 69 13.57 2.07 -15.92
N GLN A 70 13.05 3.29 -16.01
CA GLN A 70 12.72 4.07 -14.82
C GLN A 70 11.60 3.40 -14.03
N VAL A 71 11.82 3.17 -12.74
CA VAL A 71 10.75 2.82 -11.80
C VAL A 71 9.99 4.10 -11.49
N GLY A 72 8.95 4.38 -12.28
CA GLY A 72 8.14 5.60 -12.18
C GLY A 72 7.03 5.54 -11.13
N CYS A 73 6.26 6.63 -11.02
CA CYS A 73 5.19 6.79 -10.03
C CYS A 73 4.17 5.63 -10.08
N TYR A 74 3.58 5.38 -11.25
CA TYR A 74 2.57 4.35 -11.45
C TYR A 74 3.14 2.94 -11.29
N THR A 75 4.41 2.74 -11.63
CA THR A 75 5.07 1.43 -11.47
C THR A 75 5.02 0.94 -10.03
N CYS A 76 5.19 1.84 -9.05
CA CYS A 76 5.06 1.50 -7.64
C CYS A 76 3.61 1.63 -7.14
N HIS A 77 2.91 2.70 -7.52
CA HIS A 77 1.62 3.07 -6.94
C HIS A 77 0.41 2.35 -7.54
N ALA A 78 0.55 1.63 -8.65
CA ALA A 78 -0.55 0.87 -9.21
C ALA A 78 -1.16 -0.10 -8.19
N ALA A 79 -2.48 -0.14 -8.13
CA ALA A 79 -3.23 -0.99 -7.22
C ALA A 79 -4.13 -1.97 -7.99
N ASN A 80 -4.49 -3.08 -7.33
CA ASN A 80 -5.45 -4.03 -7.89
C ASN A 80 -6.87 -3.54 -7.68
N LYS A 81 -7.76 -3.79 -8.65
CA LYS A 81 -9.19 -3.56 -8.45
C LYS A 81 -9.68 -4.41 -7.28
N GLY A 82 -10.08 -3.76 -6.18
CA GLY A 82 -10.44 -4.42 -4.92
C GLY A 82 -9.47 -4.15 -3.77
N ASP A 83 -8.31 -3.53 -4.03
CA ASP A 83 -7.48 -2.97 -2.96
C ASP A 83 -8.26 -1.87 -2.24
N GLU A 84 -8.44 -2.02 -0.93
CA GLU A 84 -9.24 -1.09 -0.13
C GLU A 84 -8.60 0.30 -0.03
N MET A 85 -7.27 0.35 -0.11
CA MET A 85 -6.48 1.59 -0.21
C MET A 85 -6.40 2.11 -1.65
N GLY A 86 -6.93 1.37 -2.61
CA GLY A 86 -7.02 1.73 -4.01
C GLY A 86 -8.08 2.79 -4.30
N TYR A 87 -7.81 3.64 -5.29
CA TYR A 87 -8.75 4.63 -5.82
C TYR A 87 -8.34 5.06 -7.24
N GLU A 88 -9.30 5.59 -7.99
CA GLU A 88 -9.03 6.20 -9.30
C GLU A 88 -8.42 7.59 -9.12
N HIS A 89 -7.32 7.85 -9.82
CA HIS A 89 -6.64 9.14 -9.83
C HIS A 89 -6.18 9.48 -11.24
N GLU A 90 -6.81 10.49 -11.85
CA GLU A 90 -6.42 11.00 -13.19
C GLU A 90 -6.36 9.91 -14.28
N GLY A 91 -7.27 8.93 -14.20
CA GLY A 91 -7.38 7.82 -15.16
C GLY A 91 -6.44 6.64 -14.89
N ALA A 92 -5.81 6.59 -13.71
CA ALA A 92 -5.05 5.44 -13.23
C ALA A 92 -5.56 4.98 -11.86
N PHE A 93 -5.71 3.67 -11.68
CA PHE A 93 -6.08 3.09 -10.38
C PHE A 93 -4.83 2.86 -9.53
N ILE A 94 -4.72 3.58 -8.42
CA ILE A 94 -3.51 3.64 -7.59
C ILE A 94 -3.81 3.50 -6.10
N LYS A 95 -2.78 3.27 -5.29
CA LYS A 95 -2.77 3.44 -3.84
C LYS A 95 -1.62 4.34 -3.42
N ALA A 96 -1.84 5.20 -2.41
CA ALA A 96 -0.81 6.13 -1.94
C ALA A 96 0.20 5.46 -0.99
N VAL A 97 -0.26 4.50 -0.18
CA VAL A 97 0.58 3.78 0.78
C VAL A 97 1.11 2.50 0.13
N LEU A 98 2.43 2.38 0.06
CA LEU A 98 3.14 1.21 -0.44
C LEU A 98 3.57 0.32 0.72
N THR A 99 3.68 -0.98 0.47
CA THR A 99 4.05 -2.00 1.45
C THR A 99 5.31 -2.74 1.04
N PRO A 100 5.98 -3.49 1.95
CA PRO A 100 7.08 -4.36 1.57
C PRO A 100 6.73 -5.34 0.44
N ASN A 101 5.46 -5.77 0.33
CA ASN A 101 4.99 -6.62 -0.75
C ASN A 101 4.98 -5.94 -2.12
N ASP A 102 4.88 -4.61 -2.17
CA ASP A 102 5.00 -3.87 -3.42
C ASP A 102 6.46 -3.81 -3.88
N CYS A 103 7.39 -3.65 -2.93
CA CYS A 103 8.84 -3.69 -3.18
C CYS A 103 9.30 -5.10 -3.61
N ALA A 104 8.75 -6.15 -2.98
CA ALA A 104 9.12 -7.55 -3.18
C ALA A 104 8.98 -8.03 -4.64
N LYS A 105 8.18 -7.32 -5.44
CA LYS A 105 7.94 -7.65 -6.85
C LYS A 105 9.20 -7.48 -7.71
N CYS A 106 10.12 -6.61 -7.30
CA CYS A 106 11.44 -6.46 -7.90
C CYS A 106 12.58 -6.81 -6.92
N HIS A 107 12.33 -6.71 -5.61
CA HIS A 107 13.30 -6.90 -4.53
C HIS A 107 12.91 -8.06 -3.62
N GLU A 108 12.63 -9.23 -4.20
CA GLU A 108 12.24 -10.43 -3.46
C GLU A 108 13.26 -10.83 -2.37
N PRO A 109 14.59 -10.85 -2.65
CA PRO A 109 15.58 -11.25 -1.65
C PRO A 109 15.60 -10.30 -0.44
N GLU A 110 15.53 -9.00 -0.67
CA GLU A 110 15.52 -7.98 0.40
C GLU A 110 14.22 -8.04 1.21
N ALA A 111 13.07 -8.18 0.54
CA ALA A 111 11.79 -8.33 1.21
C ALA A 111 11.75 -9.60 2.09
N LYS A 112 12.30 -10.71 1.58
CA LYS A 112 12.44 -11.95 2.36
C LYS A 112 13.34 -11.76 3.57
N GLY A 113 14.50 -11.13 3.39
CA GLY A 113 15.42 -10.82 4.49
C GLY A 113 14.79 -9.93 5.56
N MET A 114 14.05 -8.90 5.15
CA MET A 114 13.33 -8.01 6.06
C MET A 114 12.21 -8.74 6.81
N SER A 115 11.41 -9.56 6.11
CA SER A 115 10.21 -10.21 6.65
C SER A 115 10.45 -11.13 7.85
N VAL A 116 11.66 -11.67 7.98
CA VAL A 116 12.06 -12.56 9.09
C VAL A 116 12.85 -11.84 10.18
N SER A 117 13.05 -10.53 10.05
CA SER A 117 13.79 -9.72 11.01
C SER A 117 12.91 -9.26 12.18
N HIS A 118 13.54 -8.94 13.31
CA HIS A 118 12.83 -8.31 14.44
C HIS A 118 12.24 -6.94 14.09
N HIS A 119 12.74 -6.25 13.05
CA HIS A 119 12.15 -5.00 12.60
C HIS A 119 10.76 -5.22 11.98
N ALA A 120 10.56 -6.33 11.24
CA ALA A 120 9.26 -6.62 10.65
C ALA A 120 8.18 -6.93 11.70
N THR A 121 8.57 -7.39 12.88
CA THR A 121 7.67 -7.66 14.01
C THR A 121 7.77 -6.60 15.12
N ALA A 122 8.46 -5.47 14.88
CA ALA A 122 8.75 -4.49 15.93
C ALA A 122 7.48 -3.90 16.55
N GLY A 123 6.41 -3.76 15.76
CA GLY A 123 5.13 -3.23 16.19
C GLY A 123 4.33 -4.18 17.06
N GLU A 124 4.66 -5.48 17.04
CA GLU A 124 3.95 -6.49 17.84
C GLU A 124 4.21 -6.34 19.35
N ILE A 125 5.34 -5.71 19.74
CA ILE A 125 5.61 -5.38 21.15
C ILE A 125 4.49 -4.54 21.76
N MET A 126 3.77 -3.79 20.93
CA MET A 126 2.68 -2.93 21.38
C MET A 126 1.41 -3.70 21.74
N ALA A 127 1.31 -4.94 21.25
CA ALA A 127 0.22 -5.86 21.51
C ALA A 127 0.68 -7.07 22.36
N SER A 128 1.88 -7.03 22.94
CA SER A 128 2.37 -8.07 23.83
C SER A 128 1.90 -7.86 25.27
N LEU A 129 1.89 -8.93 26.08
CA LEU A 129 1.59 -8.84 27.52
C LEU A 129 2.61 -8.02 28.30
N ASP A 130 3.80 -7.81 27.73
CA ASP A 130 4.89 -7.04 28.32
C ASP A 130 4.84 -5.55 27.94
N ASN A 131 3.77 -5.11 27.25
CA ASN A 131 3.56 -3.73 26.83
C ASN A 131 3.19 -2.78 28.00
N MET A 132 3.47 -3.15 29.26
CA MET A 132 3.13 -2.37 30.46
C MET A 132 3.51 -0.90 30.35
N LEU A 133 4.65 -0.59 29.73
CA LEU A 133 5.08 0.80 29.52
C LEU A 133 4.11 1.57 28.61
N ALA A 134 3.64 0.92 27.54
CA ALA A 134 2.68 1.49 26.60
C ALA A 134 1.28 1.64 27.21
N GLU A 135 0.87 0.71 28.06
CA GLU A 135 -0.42 0.81 28.76
C GLU A 135 -0.40 1.90 29.84
N VAL A 136 0.65 1.93 30.66
CA VAL A 136 0.74 2.83 31.82
C VAL A 136 1.12 4.26 31.41
N ILE A 137 2.05 4.44 30.47
CA ILE A 137 2.52 5.78 30.04
C ILE A 137 1.82 6.23 28.75
N GLY A 138 1.53 5.29 27.85
CA GLY A 138 1.01 5.58 26.52
C GLY A 138 -0.49 5.90 26.45
N GLY A 139 -1.26 5.62 27.50
CA GLY A 139 -2.69 5.97 27.55
C GLY A 139 -3.61 5.08 26.71
N MET A 140 -3.13 3.89 26.34
CA MET A 140 -3.91 2.88 25.61
C MET A 140 -5.04 2.28 26.48
N PRO A 141 -6.16 1.81 25.89
CA PRO A 141 -6.46 1.79 24.46
C PRO A 141 -7.19 3.06 23.96
N THR A 142 -7.71 3.89 24.88
CA THR A 142 -8.61 5.01 24.54
C THR A 142 -7.90 6.26 24.06
N ASN A 143 -6.64 6.47 24.44
CA ASN A 143 -5.81 7.58 23.96
C ASN A 143 -4.58 7.04 23.25
N LYS A 144 -4.61 7.09 21.91
CA LYS A 144 -3.50 6.64 21.05
C LYS A 144 -2.50 7.75 20.72
N ALA A 145 -2.73 8.98 21.17
CA ALA A 145 -1.92 10.14 20.74
C ALA A 145 -0.45 9.98 21.17
N ASN A 146 -0.19 9.60 22.42
CA ASN A 146 1.18 9.39 22.91
C ASN A 146 1.89 8.26 22.16
N MET A 147 1.13 7.24 21.74
CA MET A 147 1.68 6.13 20.97
C MET A 147 2.03 6.54 19.55
N ALA A 148 1.09 7.23 18.89
CA ALA A 148 1.25 7.73 17.53
C ALA A 148 2.38 8.77 17.41
N SER A 149 2.60 9.62 18.42
CA SER A 149 3.72 10.56 18.44
C SER A 149 5.01 9.99 19.06
N GLY A 150 4.94 8.80 19.64
CA GLY A 150 6.01 8.19 20.44
C GLY A 150 6.44 6.84 19.87
N CYS A 151 6.12 5.76 20.57
CA CYS A 151 6.69 4.44 20.28
C CYS A 151 6.41 3.96 18.85
N TRP A 152 5.24 4.25 18.29
CA TRP A 152 4.90 3.81 16.93
C TRP A 152 5.78 4.46 15.87
N GLN A 153 6.35 5.63 16.11
CA GLN A 153 7.23 6.29 15.13
C GLN A 153 8.53 5.52 14.89
N CYS A 154 8.90 4.61 15.80
CA CYS A 154 10.08 3.74 15.68
C CYS A 154 9.75 2.25 15.57
N HIS A 155 8.62 1.81 16.14
CA HIS A 155 8.23 0.38 16.15
C HIS A 155 7.18 0.02 15.09
N GLY A 156 6.52 1.02 14.52
CA GLY A 156 5.42 0.81 13.59
C GLY A 156 4.05 0.75 14.28
N SER A 157 3.00 0.93 13.49
CA SER A 157 1.60 0.83 13.91
C SER A 157 0.78 0.01 12.90
N ILE A 158 -0.40 -0.44 13.32
CA ILE A 158 -1.37 -1.03 12.39
C ILE A 158 -2.02 0.09 11.60
N VAL A 159 -1.45 0.40 10.44
CA VAL A 159 -1.98 1.40 9.50
C VAL A 159 -3.40 1.03 9.10
N SER A 160 -4.35 1.93 9.33
CA SER A 160 -5.77 1.67 9.13
C SER A 160 -6.46 2.79 8.36
N LEU A 161 -7.54 2.42 7.66
CA LEU A 161 -8.43 3.36 6.99
C LEU A 161 -9.42 3.94 7.99
N LYS A 162 -9.67 5.23 7.89
CA LYS A 162 -10.69 5.93 8.67
C LYS A 162 -12.07 5.40 8.27
N ARG A 163 -12.85 4.96 9.25
CA ARG A 163 -14.20 4.44 9.07
C ARG A 163 -15.25 5.40 9.60
N ASP A 164 -16.42 5.39 8.96
CA ASP A 164 -17.62 6.01 9.52
C ASP A 164 -18.30 5.09 10.57
N LYS A 165 -19.41 5.57 11.13
CA LYS A 165 -20.20 4.84 12.13
C LYS A 165 -20.74 3.49 11.64
N ASP A 166 -20.86 3.30 10.32
CA ASP A 166 -21.39 2.08 9.70
C ASP A 166 -20.25 1.15 9.23
N GLY A 167 -19.00 1.49 9.55
CA GLY A 167 -17.80 0.70 9.23
C GLY A 167 -17.28 0.91 7.81
N LYS A 168 -17.84 1.84 7.04
CA LYS A 168 -17.42 2.10 5.66
C LYS A 168 -16.20 3.03 5.63
N THR A 169 -15.27 2.77 4.70
CA THR A 169 -14.11 3.64 4.45
C THR A 169 -14.57 5.05 4.10
N MET A 170 -14.11 6.04 4.87
CA MET A 170 -14.26 7.45 4.55
C MET A 170 -13.37 7.80 3.37
N ARG A 171 -13.92 8.57 2.42
CA ARG A 171 -13.26 8.95 1.17
C ARG A 171 -13.11 10.47 1.11
N SER A 172 -12.05 10.96 0.46
CA SER A 172 -11.80 12.38 0.22
C SER A 172 -12.72 12.92 -0.89
N LYS A 173 -12.63 14.22 -1.17
CA LYS A 173 -13.33 14.84 -2.31
C LYS A 173 -12.88 14.28 -3.67
N THR A 174 -11.70 13.66 -3.72
CA THR A 174 -11.12 13.03 -4.92
C THR A 174 -11.20 11.51 -4.86
N ASP A 175 -12.10 10.96 -4.02
CA ASP A 175 -12.31 9.52 -3.81
C ASP A 175 -11.10 8.75 -3.21
N ALA A 176 -10.05 9.46 -2.80
CA ALA A 176 -8.93 8.84 -2.10
C ALA A 176 -9.38 8.35 -0.70
N PRO A 177 -9.03 7.13 -0.29
CA PRO A 177 -9.38 6.64 1.03
C PRO A 177 -8.66 7.45 2.12
N GLN A 178 -9.37 7.82 3.17
CA GLN A 178 -8.80 8.53 4.31
C GLN A 178 -8.13 7.54 5.24
N MET A 179 -6.89 7.82 5.64
CA MET A 179 -6.20 7.06 6.68
C MET A 179 -6.68 7.52 8.07
N ASP A 180 -6.71 6.60 9.04
CA ASP A 180 -6.89 6.97 10.45
C ASP A 180 -5.62 7.69 10.92
N TYR A 181 -5.79 8.94 11.33
CA TYR A 181 -4.70 9.82 11.78
C TYR A 181 -4.01 9.31 13.06
N ASN A 182 -4.65 8.40 13.80
CA ASN A 182 -4.01 7.75 14.95
C ASN A 182 -3.00 6.68 14.51
N THR A 183 -2.99 6.26 13.25
CA THR A 183 -2.16 5.17 12.73
C THR A 183 -1.28 5.59 11.54
N TYR A 184 -1.50 6.77 10.97
CA TYR A 184 -0.76 7.28 9.81
C TYR A 184 -0.71 8.82 9.86
N PRO A 185 0.42 9.48 9.51
CA PRO A 185 1.63 8.95 8.89
C PRO A 185 2.53 8.17 9.85
N ASN A 186 3.03 7.02 9.41
CA ASN A 186 3.89 6.16 10.18
C ASN A 186 4.85 5.41 9.25
N SER A 187 6.11 5.28 9.66
CA SER A 187 7.18 4.61 8.91
C SER A 187 8.17 3.88 9.84
N GLY A 188 7.71 3.53 11.04
CA GLY A 188 8.46 2.73 12.00
C GLY A 188 8.34 1.24 11.71
#